data_AF-A0A6I9YWP1-F1
#
_entry.id   AF-A0A6I9YWP1-F1
#
_cell.length_a   1.000
_cell.length_b   1.000
_cell.length_c   1.000
_cell.angle_alpha   90.00
_cell.angle_beta   90.00
_cell.angle_gamma   90.00
#
_symmetry.space_group_name_H-M   'P 1'
#
loop_
_entity.id
_entity.type
_entity.pdbx_description
1 polymer ?
#
loop_
_entity_poly.entity_id
_entity_poly.type
_entity_poly.pdbx_seq_one_letter_code
_entity_poly.pdbx_strand_id
1 'polypeptide(L)'
;MDTNLLSNIQKLFSERIDIFSPVEFNKVSVLTGIIKISLKTFLECVRLRTFGRFGLQQIQVDCYYLQLYLWRFVSDENLVHFLLDEIVGSTAHRCLDPVPMEQSVIEVICERG
;
A
#
# COMPACT_ATOMS: atom_id res chain seq x y z
N MET A 1 8.15 -23.13 12.97
CA MET A 1 7.56 -21.97 13.65
C MET A 1 6.64 -21.32 12.65
N ASP A 2 5.35 -21.34 12.90
CA ASP A 2 4.32 -21.25 11.88
C ASP A 2 4.28 -19.88 11.20
N THR A 3 4.75 -19.82 9.96
CA THR A 3 4.64 -18.65 9.07
C THR A 3 3.21 -18.15 8.93
N ASN A 4 2.23 -19.05 9.06
CA ASN A 4 0.81 -18.72 9.12
C ASN A 4 0.40 -17.98 10.40
N LEU A 5 1.03 -18.28 11.54
CA LEU A 5 0.75 -17.59 12.80
C LEU A 5 1.31 -16.15 12.74
N LEU A 6 2.54 -16.00 12.23
CA LEU A 6 3.18 -14.69 12.04
C LEU A 6 2.39 -13.79 11.08
N SER A 7 1.93 -14.35 9.95
CA SER A 7 1.13 -13.58 8.98
C SER A 7 -0.25 -13.19 9.54
N ASN A 8 -0.87 -14.05 10.35
CA ASN A 8 -2.13 -13.73 11.04
C ASN A 8 -1.94 -12.65 12.13
N ILE A 9 -0.83 -12.68 12.86
CA ILE A 9 -0.49 -11.65 13.84
C ILE A 9 -0.25 -10.29 13.15
N GLN A 10 0.47 -10.25 12.03
CA GLN A 10 0.66 -9.02 11.25
C GLN A 10 -0.67 -8.45 10.74
N LYS A 11 -1.60 -9.30 10.30
CA LYS A 11 -2.96 -8.89 9.90
C LYS A 11 -3.75 -8.24 11.04
N LEU A 12 -3.69 -8.79 12.25
CA LEU A 12 -4.34 -8.24 13.45
C LEU A 12 -3.90 -6.80 13.78
N PHE A 13 -2.64 -6.45 13.49
CA PHE A 13 -2.15 -5.08 13.69
C PHE A 13 -2.53 -4.15 12.52
N SER A 14 -2.65 -4.67 11.30
CA SER A 14 -3.11 -3.92 10.13
C SER A 14 -4.60 -3.55 10.17
N GLU A 15 -5.42 -4.32 10.90
CA GLU A 15 -6.87 -4.08 11.04
C GLU A 15 -7.24 -2.85 11.90
N ARG A 16 -6.28 -2.19 12.56
CA ARG A 16 -6.55 -1.01 13.42
C ARG A 16 -6.61 0.33 12.69
N ILE A 17 -6.63 0.36 11.37
CA ILE A 17 -6.77 1.62 10.63
C ILE A 17 -8.24 2.03 10.66
N ASP A 18 -8.58 3.02 11.49
CA ASP A 18 -9.92 3.61 11.50
C ASP A 18 -10.15 4.39 10.20
N ILE A 19 -10.96 3.81 9.32
CA ILE A 19 -11.21 4.28 7.96
C ILE A 19 -12.14 5.49 7.95
N PHE A 20 -13.16 5.47 8.81
CA PHE A 20 -14.22 6.48 8.88
C PHE A 20 -14.05 7.40 10.08
N SER A 21 -12.81 7.72 10.41
CA SER A 21 -12.48 8.73 11.42
C SER A 21 -13.04 10.11 11.02
N PRO A 22 -13.53 10.92 11.96
CA PRO A 22 -13.97 12.28 11.68
C PRO A 22 -12.89 13.08 10.92
N VAL A 23 -13.31 13.81 9.89
CA VAL A 23 -12.45 14.74 9.16
C VAL A 23 -12.63 16.13 9.75
N GLU A 24 -11.54 16.72 10.23
CA GLU A 24 -11.53 18.08 10.74
C GLU A 24 -11.53 19.08 9.58
N PHE A 25 -12.09 20.27 9.81
CA PHE A 25 -12.14 21.33 8.79
C PHE A 25 -10.79 22.06 8.67
N ASN A 26 -9.75 21.32 8.27
CA ASN A 26 -8.43 21.84 7.94
C ASN A 26 -7.82 21.05 6.77
N LYS A 27 -6.88 21.70 6.05
CA LYS A 27 -6.29 21.15 4.82
C LYS A 27 -5.66 19.78 5.02
N VAL A 28 -4.91 19.58 6.10
CA VAL A 28 -4.16 18.32 6.34
C VAL A 28 -5.13 17.18 6.64
N SER A 29 -6.13 17.42 7.47
CA SER A 29 -7.16 16.41 7.79
C SER A 29 -7.97 16.00 6.56
N VAL A 30 -8.40 16.97 5.74
CA VAL A 30 -9.11 16.70 4.49
C VAL A 30 -8.25 15.90 3.50
N LEU A 31 -7.00 16.30 3.29
CA LEU A 31 -6.08 15.56 2.41
C LEU A 31 -5.78 14.15 2.94
N THR A 32 -5.59 13.99 4.24
CA THR A 32 -5.40 12.68 4.88
C THR A 32 -6.60 11.77 4.64
N GLY A 33 -7.82 12.29 4.79
CA GLY A 33 -9.05 11.55 4.51
C GLY A 33 -9.15 11.10 3.05
N ILE A 34 -8.88 11.99 2.10
CA ILE A 34 -8.88 11.68 0.67
C ILE A 34 -7.86 10.58 0.36
N ILE A 35 -6.60 10.75 0.79
CA ILE A 35 -5.53 9.78 0.54
C ILE A 35 -5.87 8.42 1.14
N LYS A 36 -6.36 8.38 2.38
CA LYS A 36 -6.76 7.15 3.08
C LYS A 36 -7.84 6.39 2.28
N ILE A 37 -8.88 7.09 1.83
CA ILE A 37 -9.96 6.49 1.03
C ILE A 37 -9.43 6.01 -0.31
N SER A 38 -8.63 6.81 -1.02
CA SER A 38 -8.06 6.42 -2.32
C SER A 38 -7.18 5.17 -2.23
N LEU A 39 -6.31 5.08 -1.21
CA LEU A 39 -5.46 3.89 -1.01
C LEU A 39 -6.27 2.65 -0.64
N LYS A 40 -7.31 2.78 0.20
CA LYS A 40 -8.22 1.65 0.48
C LYS A 40 -9.01 1.23 -0.76
N THR A 41 -9.49 2.17 -1.58
CA THR A 41 -10.13 1.84 -2.86
C THR A 41 -9.16 1.13 -3.80
N PHE A 42 -7.90 1.56 -3.87
CA PHE A 42 -6.88 0.90 -4.68
C PHE A 42 -6.64 -0.55 -4.23
N LEU A 43 -6.53 -0.78 -2.92
CA LEU A 43 -6.45 -2.11 -2.33
C LEU A 43 -7.63 -3.00 -2.75
N GLU A 44 -8.86 -2.49 -2.69
CA GLU A 44 -10.04 -3.25 -3.13
C GLU A 44 -10.01 -3.52 -4.64
N CYS A 45 -9.56 -2.56 -5.46
CA CYS A 45 -9.37 -2.81 -6.89
C CYS A 45 -8.35 -3.94 -7.15
N VAL A 46 -7.24 -3.97 -6.41
CA VAL A 46 -6.25 -5.06 -6.48
C VAL A 46 -6.89 -6.40 -6.11
N ARG A 47 -7.70 -6.44 -5.05
CA ARG A 47 -8.45 -7.65 -4.61
C ARG A 47 -9.45 -8.15 -5.65
N LEU A 48 -9.79 -7.38 -6.67
CA LEU A 48 -10.71 -7.81 -7.74
C LEU A 48 -9.98 -8.27 -9.01
N ARG A 49 -8.64 -8.25 -9.04
CA ARG A 49 -7.85 -8.57 -10.25
C ARG A 49 -6.97 -9.81 -10.05
N THR A 50 -6.55 -10.40 -11.16
CA THR A 50 -5.53 -11.46 -11.19
C THR A 50 -4.31 -10.90 -11.88
N PHE A 51 -3.13 -11.10 -11.30
CA PHE A 51 -1.88 -10.53 -11.79
C PHE A 51 -0.94 -11.62 -12.32
N GLY A 52 -0.14 -11.27 -13.32
CA GLY A 52 1.09 -11.98 -13.63
C GLY A 52 2.29 -11.31 -12.95
N ARG A 53 3.49 -11.89 -13.12
CA ARG A 53 4.75 -11.38 -12.57
C ARG A 53 4.93 -9.87 -12.78
N PHE A 54 4.87 -9.40 -14.03
CA PHE A 54 5.09 -7.99 -14.35
C PHE A 54 4.00 -7.07 -13.82
N GLY A 55 2.79 -7.60 -13.57
CA GLY A 55 1.74 -6.85 -12.88
C GLY A 55 2.06 -6.60 -11.41
N LEU A 56 2.59 -7.61 -10.71
CA LEU A 56 3.08 -7.44 -9.34
C LEU A 56 4.22 -6.42 -9.28
N GLN A 57 5.20 -6.56 -10.17
CA GLN A 57 6.36 -5.67 -10.23
C GLN A 57 5.99 -4.21 -10.52
N GLN A 58 5.01 -3.99 -11.42
CA GLN A 58 4.49 -2.63 -11.66
C GLN A 58 3.83 -2.05 -10.41
N ILE A 59 3.03 -2.84 -9.68
CA ILE A 59 2.39 -2.37 -8.45
C ILE A 59 3.44 -2.05 -7.37
N GLN A 60 4.55 -2.78 -7.30
CA GLN A 60 5.66 -2.43 -6.39
C GLN A 60 6.24 -1.05 -6.72
N VAL A 61 6.49 -0.76 -8.01
CA VAL A 61 6.98 0.55 -8.47
C VAL A 61 5.97 1.65 -8.17
N ASP A 62 4.70 1.44 -8.51
CA ASP A 62 3.63 2.42 -8.27
C ASP A 62 3.48 2.74 -6.77
N CYS A 63 3.50 1.71 -5.91
CA CYS A 63 3.40 1.89 -4.46
C CYS A 63 4.61 2.62 -3.90
N TYR A 64 5.83 2.25 -4.31
CA TYR A 64 7.04 2.94 -3.87
C TYR A 64 7.04 4.41 -4.31
N TYR A 65 6.64 4.70 -5.55
CA TYR A 65 6.50 6.07 -6.03
C TYR A 65 5.52 6.86 -5.17
N LEU A 66 4.33 6.32 -4.89
CA LEU A 66 3.35 6.98 -4.02
C LEU A 66 3.90 7.24 -2.61
N GLN A 67 4.65 6.30 -2.05
CA GLN A 67 5.28 6.42 -0.73
C GLN A 67 6.23 7.64 -0.64
N LEU A 68 7.03 7.90 -1.68
CA LEU A 68 7.97 9.03 -1.72
C LEU A 68 7.30 10.41 -1.60
N TYR A 69 6.04 10.53 -2.05
CA TYR A 69 5.36 11.83 -2.16
C TYR A 69 4.20 12.00 -1.19
N LEU A 70 3.45 10.94 -0.86
CA LEU A 70 2.20 11.06 -0.10
C LEU A 70 2.39 11.46 1.36
N TRP A 71 3.54 11.13 1.97
CA TRP A 71 3.81 11.45 3.39
C TRP A 71 3.69 12.94 3.71
N ARG A 72 3.97 13.82 2.73
CA ARG A 72 3.89 15.29 2.88
C ARG A 72 2.47 15.82 3.04
N PHE A 73 1.46 14.99 2.77
CA PHE A 73 0.04 15.39 2.74
C PHE A 73 -0.80 14.72 3.83
N VAL A 74 -0.21 13.84 4.64
CA VAL A 74 -0.91 13.09 5.69
C VAL A 74 -0.41 13.47 7.08
N SER A 75 -1.28 13.38 8.08
CA SER A 75 -0.89 13.61 9.49
C SER A 75 -0.03 12.49 10.08
N ASP A 76 -0.20 11.26 9.60
CA ASP A 76 0.55 10.07 10.02
C ASP A 76 1.10 9.36 8.79
N GLU A 77 2.42 9.39 8.63
CA GLU A 77 3.11 8.75 7.52
C GLU A 77 3.00 7.21 7.58
N ASN A 78 2.93 6.63 8.79
CA ASN A 78 2.85 5.17 8.94
C ASN A 78 1.56 4.62 8.31
N LEU A 79 0.47 5.38 8.35
CA LEU A 79 -0.77 5.05 7.66
C LEU A 79 -0.54 4.76 6.17
N VAL A 80 0.25 5.60 5.50
CA VAL A 80 0.54 5.45 4.07
C VAL A 80 1.42 4.21 3.84
N HIS A 81 2.48 4.04 4.64
CA HIS A 81 3.33 2.85 4.57
C HIS A 81 2.53 1.55 4.73
N PHE A 82 1.71 1.45 5.77
CA PHE A 82 0.90 0.26 6.02
C PHE A 82 -0.09 -0.05 4.89
N LEU A 83 -0.77 0.96 4.34
CA LEU A 83 -1.74 0.75 3.26
C LEU A 83 -1.06 0.32 1.96
N LEU A 84 0.08 0.93 1.62
CA LEU A 84 0.85 0.58 0.43
C LEU A 84 1.44 -0.83 0.55
N ASP A 85 1.96 -1.21 1.72
CA ASP A 85 2.42 -2.58 1.99
C ASP A 85 1.27 -3.59 1.88
N GLU A 86 0.08 -3.25 2.38
CA GLU A 86 -1.12 -4.09 2.25
C GLU A 86 -1.52 -4.28 0.77
N ILE A 87 -1.42 -3.23 -0.06
CA ILE A 87 -1.67 -3.29 -1.51
C ILE A 87 -0.68 -4.21 -2.21
N VAL A 88 0.63 -4.08 -1.94
CA VAL A 88 1.66 -4.95 -2.54
C VAL A 88 1.46 -6.40 -2.10
N GLY A 89 1.23 -6.63 -0.80
CA GLY A 89 0.95 -7.96 -0.25
C GLY A 89 -0.30 -8.61 -0.86
N SER A 90 -1.37 -7.82 -1.02
CA SER A 90 -2.59 -8.29 -1.69
C SER A 90 -2.36 -8.60 -3.17
N THR A 91 -1.55 -7.80 -3.86
CA THR A 91 -1.17 -8.06 -5.25
C THR A 91 -0.39 -9.36 -5.38
N ALA A 92 0.59 -9.60 -4.49
CA ALA A 92 1.37 -10.83 -4.48
C ALA A 92 0.47 -12.06 -4.24
N HIS A 93 -0.50 -11.96 -3.33
CA HIS A 93 -1.48 -13.02 -3.09
C HIS A 93 -2.38 -13.31 -4.30
N ARG A 94 -2.60 -12.30 -5.16
CA ARG A 94 -3.42 -12.39 -6.38
C ARG A 94 -2.60 -12.64 -7.64
N CYS A 95 -1.29 -12.87 -7.49
CA CYS A 95 -0.37 -13.08 -8.59
C CYS A 95 -0.17 -14.60 -8.84
N LEU A 96 -0.25 -15.01 -10.10
CA LEU A 96 -0.03 -16.42 -10.49
C LEU A 96 1.44 -16.83 -10.41
N ASP A 97 2.35 -15.86 -10.48
CA ASP A 97 3.81 -16.06 -10.44
C ASP A 97 4.46 -14.89 -9.65
N PRO A 98 4.37 -14.92 -8.30
CA PRO A 98 4.74 -13.81 -7.44
C PRO A 98 6.27 -13.71 -7.27
N VAL A 99 6.95 -13.25 -8.31
CA VAL A 99 8.39 -12.92 -8.25
C VAL A 99 8.56 -11.41 -8.07
N PRO A 100 8.95 -10.93 -6.87
CA PRO A 100 9.11 -9.51 -6.62
C PRO A 100 10.27 -8.93 -7.43
N MET A 101 10.16 -7.65 -7.80
CA MET A 101 11.26 -6.85 -8.33
C MET A 101 12.23 -6.52 -7.19
N GLU A 102 13.53 -6.49 -7.50
CA GLU A 102 14.55 -6.04 -6.55
C GLU A 102 14.35 -4.58 -6.18
N GLN A 103 14.52 -4.27 -4.89
CA GLN A 103 14.28 -2.95 -4.34
C GLN A 103 15.15 -1.86 -5.00
N SER A 104 16.42 -2.17 -5.29
CA SER A 104 17.33 -1.25 -5.99
C SER A 104 16.85 -0.88 -7.40
N VAL A 105 16.17 -1.81 -8.09
CA VAL A 105 15.61 -1.55 -9.42
C VAL A 105 14.41 -0.61 -9.30
N ILE A 106 13.55 -0.83 -8.30
CA ILE A 106 12.40 0.04 -8.01
C ILE A 106 12.87 1.47 -7.71
N GLU A 107 13.87 1.61 -6.84
CA GLU A 107 14.46 2.90 -6.47
C GLU A 107 14.98 3.65 -7.70
N VAL A 108 15.77 2.98 -8.54
CA VAL A 108 16.31 3.57 -9.77
C VAL A 108 15.20 4.01 -10.74
N ILE A 109 14.09 3.28 -10.83
CA ILE A 109 12.96 3.66 -11.68
C ILE A 109 12.30 4.93 -11.14
N CYS A 110 12.04 5.00 -9.83
CA CYS A 110 11.32 6.10 -9.21
C CYS A 110 12.17 7.38 -9.07
N GLU A 111 13.50 7.27 -8.97
CA GLU A 111 14.42 8.42 -8.94
C GLU A 111 14.56 9.15 -10.29
N ARG A 112 14.20 8.49 -11.40
CA ARG A 112 14.31 9.03 -12.76
C ARG A 112 13.00 9.64 -13.29
N GLY A 113 11.93 9.58 -12.50
CA GLY A 113 10.58 10.07 -12.84
C GLY A 113 10.39 11.56 -12.62
#